data_AF-A0A838EEQ4-F1
#
_entry.id   AF-A0A838EEQ4-F1
#
_cell.length_a   1.000
_cell.length_b   1.000
_cell.length_c   1.000
_cell.angle_alpha   90.00
_cell.angle_beta   90.00
_cell.angle_gamma   90.00
#
_symmetry.space_group_name_H-M   'P 1'
#
loop_
_entity.id
_entity.type
_entity.pdbx_description
1 polymer ?
#
loop_
_entity_poly.entity_id
_entity_poly.type
_entity_poly.pdbx_seq_one_letter_code
_entity_poly.pdbx_strand_id
1 'polypeptide(L)'
;MTKHQKKQPTPGDMMVVIEIASLMGLAIREQLQMPKDQRTWHGTLFGIPYNFRRPTIEHLRETFWNKKTTRVLVPQFFGMGWSINFYPLINPPPAKQMPETPITK
;
A
#
# COMPACT_ATOMS: atom_id res chain seq x y z
N MET A 1 9.64 13.86 -34.40
CA MET A 1 10.11 12.82 -33.46
C MET A 1 10.76 13.51 -32.26
N THR A 2 9.97 13.94 -31.28
CA THR A 2 10.44 14.68 -30.09
C THR A 2 11.00 13.68 -29.08
N LYS A 3 12.32 13.71 -28.86
CA LYS A 3 12.99 12.93 -27.80
C LYS A 3 12.41 13.36 -26.45
N HIS A 4 11.67 12.48 -25.79
CA HIS A 4 11.36 12.61 -24.37
C HIS A 4 12.68 12.55 -23.59
N GLN A 5 13.25 13.72 -23.27
CA GLN A 5 14.32 13.86 -22.30
C GLN A 5 13.75 13.45 -20.93
N LYS A 6 14.12 12.26 -20.45
CA LYS A 6 13.79 11.83 -19.09
C LYS A 6 14.43 12.83 -18.12
N LYS A 7 13.62 13.54 -17.34
CA LYS A 7 14.12 14.42 -16.27
C LYS A 7 14.95 13.57 -15.30
N GLN A 8 16.18 14.00 -15.03
CA GLN A 8 17.02 13.36 -14.03
C GLN A 8 16.44 13.64 -12.64
N PRO A 9 16.42 12.65 -11.73
CA PRO A 9 15.98 12.85 -10.36
C PRO A 9 16.87 13.88 -9.67
N THR A 10 16.25 14.79 -8.93
CA THR A 10 16.93 15.82 -8.15
C THR A 10 17.50 15.22 -6.86
N PRO A 11 18.45 15.91 -6.17
CA PRO A 11 18.92 15.45 -4.86
C PRO A 11 17.79 15.21 -3.84
N GLY A 12 16.70 15.98 -3.93
CA GLY A 12 15.51 15.79 -3.09
C GLY A 12 14.77 14.48 -3.39
N ASP A 13 14.61 14.14 -4.67
CA ASP A 13 13.98 12.87 -5.08
C ASP A 13 14.80 11.67 -4.56
N MET A 14 16.13 11.78 -4.56
CA MET A 14 17.02 10.75 -4.04
C MET A 14 16.88 10.56 -2.53
N MET A 15 16.70 11.64 -1.76
CA MET A 15 16.47 11.55 -0.32
C MET A 15 15.19 10.75 0.00
N VAL A 16 14.09 11.03 -0.70
CA VAL A 16 12.83 10.30 -0.52
C VAL A 16 13.00 8.81 -0.82
N VAL A 17 13.72 8.46 -1.89
CA VAL A 17 13.99 7.06 -2.23
C VAL A 17 14.82 6.37 -1.13
N ILE A 18 15.81 7.05 -0.58
CA ILE A 18 16.65 6.54 0.51
C ILE A 18 15.82 6.31 1.78
N GLU A 19 14.91 7.22 2.11
CA GLU A 19 14.01 7.08 3.26
C GLU A 19 13.08 5.87 3.11
N ILE A 20 12.43 5.73 1.96
CA ILE A 20 11.57 4.58 1.67
C ILE A 20 12.37 3.27 1.71
N ALA A 21 13.56 3.25 1.11
CA ALA A 21 14.45 2.09 1.14
C ALA A 21 14.89 1.73 2.57
N SER A 22 15.14 2.73 3.42
CA SER A 22 15.50 2.54 4.82
C SER A 22 14.35 1.91 5.61
N LEU A 23 13.13 2.44 5.46
CA LEU A 23 11.93 1.86 6.08
C LEU A 23 11.69 0.42 5.60
N MET A 24 11.87 0.17 4.31
CA MET A 24 11.76 -1.18 3.74
C MET A 24 12.82 -2.12 4.33
N GLY A 25 14.06 -1.67 4.47
CA GLY A 25 15.14 -2.42 5.11
C GLY A 25 14.85 -2.76 6.57
N LEU A 26 14.24 -1.83 7.33
CA LEU A 26 13.81 -2.07 8.71
C LEU A 26 12.73 -3.15 8.78
N ALA A 27 11.69 -3.07 7.93
CA ALA A 27 10.63 -4.08 7.88
C ALA A 27 11.18 -5.48 7.53
N ILE A 28 12.10 -5.56 6.56
CA ILE A 28 12.74 -6.82 6.18
C ILE A 28 13.61 -7.37 7.32
N ARG A 29 14.38 -6.50 7.99
CA ARG A 29 15.21 -6.89 9.14
C ARG A 29 14.36 -7.47 10.27
N GLU A 30 13.24 -6.84 10.59
CA GLU A 30 12.29 -7.33 11.60
C GLU A 30 11.76 -8.73 11.24
N GLN A 31 11.38 -8.95 9.98
CA GLN A 31 10.92 -10.25 9.49
C GLN A 31 12.03 -11.31 9.48
N LEU A 32 13.28 -10.94 9.20
CA LEU A 32 14.41 -11.88 9.23
C LEU A 32 14.83 -12.27 10.65
N GLN A 33 14.62 -11.38 11.64
CA GLN A 33 14.83 -11.69 13.05
C GLN A 33 13.82 -12.70 13.59
N MET A 34 12.64 -12.81 12.98
CA MET A 34 11.66 -13.82 13.35
C MET A 34 12.12 -15.23 12.94
N PRO A 35 11.82 -16.26 13.75
CA PRO A 35 11.94 -17.66 13.36
C PRO A 35 11.24 -17.91 12.03
N LYS A 36 11.80 -18.77 11.16
CA LYS A 36 11.32 -18.98 9.78
C LYS A 36 9.84 -19.31 9.70
N ASP A 37 9.34 -20.05 10.68
CA ASP A 37 7.97 -20.49 10.90
C ASP A 37 7.00 -19.37 11.29
N GLN A 38 7.50 -18.27 11.87
CA GLN A 38 6.68 -17.13 12.31
C GLN A 38 6.72 -15.94 11.34
N ARG A 39 7.49 -16.02 10.25
CA ARG A 39 7.60 -14.93 9.26
C ARG A 39 6.31 -14.77 8.47
N THR A 40 5.66 -13.63 8.64
CA THR A 40 4.43 -13.30 7.91
C THR A 40 4.72 -12.68 6.55
N TRP A 41 5.82 -11.93 6.41
CA TRP A 41 6.14 -11.11 5.24
C TRP A 41 5.07 -10.05 4.90
N HIS A 42 4.23 -9.69 5.87
CA HIS A 42 3.27 -8.59 5.77
C HIS A 42 3.03 -7.98 7.16
N GLY A 43 2.67 -6.70 7.20
CA GLY A 43 2.47 -6.00 8.45
C GLY A 43 2.23 -4.51 8.25
N THR A 44 2.50 -3.73 9.29
CA THR A 44 2.42 -2.27 9.26
C THR A 44 3.61 -1.72 10.02
N LEU A 45 4.35 -0.80 9.41
CA LEU A 45 5.50 -0.14 10.00
C LEU A 45 5.21 1.37 10.07
N PHE A 46 5.21 1.95 11.27
CA PHE A 46 4.86 3.37 11.49
C PHE A 46 3.54 3.80 10.83
N GLY A 47 2.53 2.92 10.83
CA GLY A 47 1.23 3.16 10.18
C GLY A 47 1.21 2.91 8.67
N ILE A 48 2.36 2.63 8.04
CA ILE A 48 2.47 2.30 6.62
C ILE A 48 2.34 0.78 6.44
N PRO A 49 1.30 0.28 5.75
CA PRO A 49 1.16 -1.15 5.52
C PRO A 49 2.20 -1.64 4.51
N TYR A 50 2.68 -2.87 4.70
CA TYR A 50 3.58 -3.53 3.76
C TYR A 50 3.18 -4.99 3.52
N ASN A 51 3.45 -5.49 2.33
CA ASN A 51 3.22 -6.86 1.93
C ASN A 51 4.31 -7.33 0.94
N PHE A 52 5.19 -8.22 1.39
CA PHE A 52 6.28 -8.81 0.60
C PHE A 52 6.00 -10.27 0.22
N ARG A 53 4.75 -10.74 0.36
CA ARG A 53 4.36 -12.07 -0.11
C ARG A 53 4.39 -12.14 -1.63
N ARG A 54 4.48 -13.36 -2.17
CA ARG A 54 4.45 -13.55 -3.63
C ARG A 54 3.18 -12.91 -4.22
N PRO A 55 3.30 -12.00 -5.20
CA PRO A 55 2.14 -11.37 -5.80
C PRO A 55 1.34 -12.41 -6.58
N THR A 56 0.01 -12.36 -6.44
CA THR A 56 -0.93 -13.15 -7.24
C THR A 56 -1.81 -12.23 -8.07
N ILE A 57 -2.25 -12.71 -9.23
CA ILE A 57 -3.12 -11.93 -10.13
C ILE A 57 -4.47 -11.66 -9.46
N GLU A 58 -4.93 -12.61 -8.65
CA GLU A 58 -6.15 -12.50 -7.84
C GLU A 58 -6.04 -11.33 -6.87
N HIS A 59 -4.98 -11.24 -6.06
CA HIS A 59 -4.79 -10.12 -5.13
C HIS A 59 -4.62 -8.78 -5.83
N LEU A 60 -3.95 -8.76 -7.00
CA LEU A 60 -3.80 -7.55 -7.79
C LEU A 60 -5.17 -7.00 -8.19
N ARG A 61 -6.03 -7.86 -8.76
CA ARG A 61 -7.42 -7.50 -9.11
C ARG A 61 -8.23 -7.08 -7.89
N GLU A 62 -8.10 -7.81 -6.78
CA GLU A 62 -8.77 -7.49 -5.51
C GLU A 62 -8.25 -6.21 -4.84
N THR A 63 -7.08 -5.71 -5.20
CA THR A 63 -6.58 -4.44 -4.65
C THR A 63 -7.13 -3.27 -5.44
N PHE A 64 -7.14 -3.38 -6.77
CA PHE A 64 -7.56 -2.29 -7.66
C PHE A 64 -9.07 -2.27 -7.96
N TRP A 65 -9.75 -3.42 -7.86
CA TRP A 65 -11.17 -3.57 -8.24
C TRP A 65 -11.94 -4.46 -7.26
N ASN A 66 -12.10 -3.99 -6.03
CA ASN A 66 -12.83 -4.73 -4.99
C ASN A 66 -14.22 -4.17 -4.76
N LYS A 67 -15.23 -4.99 -5.06
CA LYS A 67 -16.65 -4.65 -4.84
C LYS A 67 -17.10 -4.82 -3.39
N LYS A 68 -16.32 -5.53 -2.57
CA LYS A 68 -16.67 -5.89 -1.19
C LYS A 68 -16.29 -4.80 -0.19
N THR A 69 -15.49 -3.82 -0.60
CA THR A 69 -15.06 -2.72 0.27
C THR A 69 -15.43 -1.37 -0.32
N THR A 70 -15.93 -0.51 0.55
CA THR A 70 -16.18 0.91 0.32
C THR A 70 -14.89 1.74 0.37
N ARG A 71 -13.80 1.18 0.90
CA ARG A 71 -12.57 1.93 1.14
C ARG A 71 -11.83 2.18 -0.18
N VAL A 72 -11.53 3.45 -0.47
CA VAL A 72 -10.74 3.87 -1.64
C VAL A 72 -9.25 3.60 -1.40
N LEU A 73 -8.70 4.05 -0.26
CA LEU A 73 -7.32 3.72 0.13
C LEU A 73 -7.25 2.34 0.77
N VAL A 74 -6.57 1.42 0.12
CA VAL A 74 -6.36 0.06 0.61
C VAL A 74 -4.86 -0.23 0.75
N PRO A 75 -4.43 -1.17 1.60
CA PRO A 75 -3.05 -1.63 1.62
C PRO A 75 -2.59 -2.06 0.22
N GLN A 76 -1.33 -1.76 -0.12
CA GLN A 76 -0.78 -2.11 -1.42
C GLN A 76 -0.68 -3.64 -1.59
N PHE A 77 -0.95 -4.13 -2.81
CA PHE A 77 -0.94 -5.56 -3.10
C PHE A 77 0.46 -6.18 -2.88
N PHE A 78 1.51 -5.44 -3.24
CA PHE A 78 2.91 -5.82 -3.06
C PHE A 78 3.81 -4.61 -2.83
N GLY A 79 4.76 -4.73 -1.89
CA GLY A 79 5.64 -3.65 -1.47
C GLY A 79 5.13 -2.93 -0.22
N MET A 80 5.44 -1.64 -0.10
CA MET A 80 5.09 -0.79 1.03
C MET A 80 4.23 0.37 0.58
N GLY A 81 3.17 0.68 1.33
CA GLY A 81 2.29 1.82 1.10
C GLY A 81 0.85 1.43 0.80
N TRP A 82 0.13 2.37 0.20
CA TRP A 82 -1.29 2.26 -0.12
C TRP A 82 -1.53 2.21 -1.62
N SER A 83 -2.55 1.48 -2.01
CA SER A 83 -3.10 1.47 -3.37
C SER A 83 -4.51 2.05 -3.37
N ILE A 84 -5.00 2.33 -4.58
CA ILE A 84 -6.33 2.89 -4.80
C ILE A 84 -7.22 1.78 -5.35
N ASN A 85 -8.32 1.50 -4.65
CA ASN A 85 -9.43 0.71 -5.17
C ASN A 85 -10.35 1.63 -5.97
N PHE A 86 -10.43 1.41 -7.27
CA PHE A 86 -11.20 2.27 -8.18
C PHE A 86 -12.69 1.98 -8.18
N TYR A 87 -13.12 0.81 -7.70
CA TYR A 87 -14.53 0.44 -7.69
C TYR A 87 -15.45 1.43 -6.92
N PRO A 88 -15.15 1.81 -5.66
CA PRO A 88 -15.98 2.76 -4.91
C PRO A 88 -15.97 4.19 -5.48
N LEU A 89 -15.01 4.55 -6.35
CA LEU A 89 -15.00 5.84 -7.04
C LEU A 89 -16.09 5.92 -8.12
N ILE A 90 -16.43 4.79 -8.73
CA ILE A 90 -17.44 4.70 -9.80
C ILE A 90 -18.79 4.28 -9.23
N ASN A 91 -18.79 3.44 -8.19
CA ASN A 91 -19.98 2.96 -7.50
C ASN A 91 -19.93 3.42 -6.03
N PRO A 92 -20.22 4.70 -5.76
CA PRO A 92 -20.23 5.20 -4.39
C PRO A 92 -21.28 4.41 -3.59
N PRO A 93 -20.96 4.00 -2.35
CA PRO A 93 -21.91 3.28 -1.53
C PRO A 93 -23.15 4.15 -1.29
N PRO A 94 -24.34 3.55 -1.22
CA PRO A 94 -25.50 4.27 -0.72
C PRO A 94 -25.19 4.81 0.68
N ALA A 95 -25.59 6.04 0.96
CA ALA A 95 -25.28 6.79 2.20
C ALA A 95 -25.58 6.03 3.52
N LYS A 96 -26.29 4.92 3.44
CA LYS A 96 -26.67 4.02 4.54
C LYS A 96 -25.55 3.14 5.11
N GLN A 97 -24.37 3.13 4.49
CA GLN A 97 -23.22 2.31 4.92
C GLN A 97 -22.04 3.11 5.48
N MET A 98 -22.22 4.41 5.72
CA MET A 98 -21.25 5.14 6.55
C MET A 98 -21.34 4.52 7.94
N PRO A 99 -20.30 3.83 8.46
CA PRO A 99 -20.29 3.49 9.87
C PRO A 99 -20.43 4.80 10.59
N GLU A 100 -21.51 4.92 11.36
CA GLU A 100 -21.81 6.08 12.18
C GLU A 100 -20.61 6.24 13.10
N THR A 101 -19.68 7.13 12.75
CA THR A 101 -18.55 7.44 13.61
C THR A 101 -19.20 7.92 14.91
N PRO A 102 -19.01 7.25 16.06
CA PRO A 102 -19.48 7.80 17.30
C PRO A 102 -18.69 9.08 17.48
N ILE A 103 -19.34 10.22 17.23
CA ILE A 103 -18.84 11.53 17.62
C ILE A 103 -18.94 11.52 19.14
N THR A 104 -17.92 10.98 19.81
CA THR A 104 -17.73 11.21 21.23
C THR A 104 -17.42 12.70 21.36
N LYS A 105 -18.42 13.45 21.81
CA LYS A 105 -18.26 14.83 22.30
C LYS A 105 -17.32 14.87 23.49
#